data_AF-A0A2V7QIZ0-F1
#
_entry.id   AF-A0A2V7QIZ0-F1
#
_cell.length_a   1.000
_cell.length_b   1.000
_cell.length_c   1.000
_cell.angle_alpha   90.00
_cell.angle_beta   90.00
_cell.angle_gamma   90.00
#
_symmetry.space_group_name_H-M   'P 1'
#
loop_
_entity.id
_entity.type
_entity.pdbx_description
1 polymer ?
#
loop_
_entity_poly.entity_id
_entity_poly.type
_entity_poly.pdbx_seq_one_letter_code
_entity_poly.pdbx_strand_id
1 'polypeptide(L)'
;MKNFPALIRRLNQSVYITVAAYEDRLIQNQAAKASTPAIAATPAPSARAAPSASAIYEGFRAQRRELTNQLNDLENIRGDLSNQLQNIAAGAPERTALEARMKDVDSRISSVDQMLAGNAAQLAQAAAIPGAVVEQPPPPRQPGPPEEAYVLGGIFLIVVLFPISVAFARRIWRRGAAVVTSFPRELAERLQRIEQGLEATALEVERIGEGQRFLTRLFTEGEGARAIGSGAAQPIERKSIKAPERLP
;
A
#
# COMPACT_ATOMS: atom_id res chain seq x y z
N MET A 1 -87.86 28.45 -17.45
CA MET A 1 -87.85 27.02 -17.81
C MET A 1 -87.28 26.87 -19.21
N LYS A 2 -86.24 26.03 -19.34
CA LYS A 2 -85.95 25.18 -20.51
C LYS A 2 -85.30 25.82 -21.76
N ASN A 3 -83.99 25.54 -21.85
CA ASN A 3 -83.28 24.96 -23.01
C ASN A 3 -82.69 25.91 -24.08
N PHE A 4 -81.37 26.12 -23.94
CA PHE A 4 -80.42 26.63 -24.94
C PHE A 4 -79.90 25.47 -25.81
N PRO A 5 -80.23 25.41 -27.11
CA PRO A 5 -79.35 24.71 -28.06
C PRO A 5 -79.02 25.52 -29.33
N ALA A 6 -79.22 26.83 -29.34
CA ALA A 6 -79.02 27.66 -30.55
C ALA A 6 -77.73 28.51 -30.56
N LEU A 7 -76.97 28.56 -29.46
CA LEU A 7 -75.74 29.36 -29.37
C LEU A 7 -74.48 28.63 -29.92
N ILE A 8 -74.57 27.32 -30.17
CA ILE A 8 -73.40 26.48 -30.55
C ILE A 8 -73.12 26.50 -32.07
N ARG A 9 -74.05 26.96 -32.93
CA ARG A 9 -73.83 26.95 -34.39
C ARG A 9 -73.18 28.21 -34.97
N ARG A 10 -73.17 29.33 -34.23
CA ARG A 10 -72.75 30.64 -34.78
C ARG A 10 -71.31 31.07 -34.43
N LEU A 11 -70.63 30.36 -33.53
CA LEU A 11 -69.20 30.55 -33.24
C LEU A 11 -68.29 29.78 -34.21
N ASN A 12 -68.82 28.87 -35.01
CA ASN A 12 -68.04 28.03 -35.93
C ASN A 12 -67.90 28.61 -37.35
N GLN A 13 -68.41 29.81 -37.62
CA GLN A 13 -68.35 30.42 -38.97
C GLN A 13 -67.46 31.67 -39.06
N SER A 14 -67.06 32.27 -37.92
CA SER A 14 -66.17 33.44 -37.93
C SER A 14 -64.67 33.11 -37.84
N VAL A 15 -64.31 31.85 -37.60
CA VAL A 15 -62.90 31.41 -37.52
C VAL A 15 -62.38 30.92 -38.88
N TYR A 16 -63.27 30.53 -39.82
CA TYR A 16 -62.86 30.01 -41.12
C TYR A 16 -62.49 31.09 -42.16
N ILE A 17 -62.94 32.34 -41.99
CA ILE A 17 -62.68 33.40 -43.00
C ILE A 17 -61.37 34.16 -42.72
N THR A 18 -60.86 34.16 -41.49
CA THR A 18 -59.57 34.81 -41.15
C THR A 18 -58.36 33.90 -41.40
N VAL A 19 -58.55 32.58 -41.51
CA VAL A 19 -57.44 31.64 -41.76
C VAL A 19 -57.11 31.52 -43.26
N ALA A 20 -58.09 31.66 -44.16
CA ALA A 20 -57.85 31.52 -45.61
C ALA A 20 -57.05 32.69 -46.23
N ALA A 21 -57.11 33.90 -45.66
CA ALA A 21 -56.37 35.07 -46.17
C ALA A 21 -54.92 35.18 -45.66
N TYR A 22 -54.54 34.36 -44.66
CA TYR A 22 -53.16 34.28 -44.19
C TYR A 22 -52.35 33.23 -44.99
N GLU A 23 -53.03 32.18 -45.48
CA GLU A 23 -52.43 31.12 -46.29
C GLU A 23 -51.85 31.64 -47.62
N ASP A 24 -52.51 32.59 -48.28
CA ASP A 24 -52.11 33.04 -49.63
C ASP A 24 -50.90 34.01 -49.62
N ARG A 25 -50.73 34.80 -48.54
CA ARG A 25 -49.55 35.69 -48.39
C ARG A 25 -48.27 34.96 -47.98
N LEU A 26 -48.37 33.76 -47.42
CA LEU A 26 -47.19 32.98 -47.04
C LEU A 26 -46.60 32.20 -48.22
N ILE A 27 -47.42 31.80 -49.20
CA ILE A 27 -46.94 31.06 -50.39
C ILE A 27 -46.15 31.96 -51.34
N GLN A 28 -46.52 33.24 -51.48
CA GLN A 28 -45.90 34.12 -52.47
C GLN A 28 -44.51 34.66 -52.05
N ASN A 29 -44.18 34.67 -50.77
CA ASN A 29 -42.93 35.28 -50.27
C ASN A 29 -41.74 34.32 -50.20
N GLN A 30 -41.92 33.06 -50.62
CA GLN A 30 -40.89 32.01 -50.50
C GLN A 30 -40.32 31.51 -51.84
N ALA A 31 -40.83 31.98 -52.98
CA ALA A 31 -40.46 31.45 -54.31
C ALA A 31 -39.36 32.23 -55.07
N ALA A 32 -38.67 33.21 -54.47
CA ALA A 32 -37.64 33.96 -55.18
C ALA A 32 -36.41 34.28 -54.32
N LYS A 33 -35.54 33.27 -54.14
CA LYS A 33 -34.06 33.37 -54.15
C LYS A 33 -33.46 31.97 -53.97
N ALA A 34 -33.09 31.35 -55.08
CA ALA A 34 -32.28 30.15 -55.08
C ALA A 34 -30.81 30.49 -54.74
N SER A 35 -30.38 30.08 -53.55
CA SER A 35 -28.99 29.75 -53.22
C SER A 35 -29.03 28.86 -51.98
N THR A 36 -28.76 27.57 -52.16
CA THR A 36 -28.87 26.47 -51.20
C THR A 36 -28.18 26.75 -49.85
N PRO A 37 -28.88 26.55 -48.72
CA PRO A 37 -28.26 25.90 -47.57
C PRO A 37 -29.15 24.81 -46.95
N ALA A 38 -28.46 23.82 -46.40
CA ALA A 38 -28.98 22.60 -45.83
C ALA A 38 -29.46 22.75 -44.36
N ILE A 39 -30.12 21.69 -43.86
CA ILE A 39 -30.47 21.37 -42.44
C ILE A 39 -31.79 22.06 -42.00
N ALA A 40 -32.78 21.42 -41.35
CA ALA A 40 -32.74 20.39 -40.32
C ALA A 40 -33.91 19.41 -40.41
N ALA A 41 -33.60 18.11 -40.47
CA ALA A 41 -34.56 17.08 -40.10
C ALA A 41 -34.68 17.06 -38.56
N THR A 42 -35.92 17.03 -38.08
CA THR A 42 -36.27 16.77 -36.68
C THR A 42 -35.52 15.52 -36.19
N PRO A 43 -34.80 15.55 -35.04
CA PRO A 43 -34.12 14.36 -34.56
C PRO A 43 -35.17 13.32 -34.17
N ALA A 44 -35.28 12.27 -34.98
CA ALA A 44 -35.96 11.04 -34.60
C ALA A 44 -35.34 10.51 -33.29
N PRO A 45 -36.11 9.87 -32.39
CA PRO A 45 -35.56 9.26 -31.19
C PRO A 45 -34.42 8.34 -31.61
N SER A 46 -33.21 8.62 -31.11
CA SER A 46 -31.99 7.91 -31.47
C SER A 46 -32.19 6.41 -31.29
N ALA A 47 -32.39 5.67 -32.38
CA ALA A 47 -32.34 4.22 -32.34
C ALA A 47 -30.93 3.86 -31.86
N ARG A 48 -30.80 3.27 -30.66
CA ARG A 48 -29.53 2.73 -30.18
C ARG A 48 -29.03 1.77 -31.26
N ALA A 49 -27.95 2.15 -31.95
CA ALA A 49 -27.29 1.25 -32.87
C ALA A 49 -26.88 0.00 -32.10
N ALA A 50 -27.17 -1.18 -32.66
CA ALA A 50 -26.73 -2.44 -32.07
C ALA A 50 -25.18 -2.43 -31.94
N PRO A 51 -24.61 -2.99 -30.86
CA PRO A 51 -23.17 -3.05 -30.69
C PRO A 51 -22.52 -3.81 -31.85
N SER A 52 -21.41 -3.28 -32.37
CA SER A 52 -20.66 -3.91 -33.45
C SER A 52 -19.97 -5.20 -32.98
N ALA A 53 -19.66 -6.11 -33.90
CA ALA A 53 -18.95 -7.35 -33.59
C ALA A 53 -17.62 -7.11 -32.86
N SER A 54 -16.90 -6.04 -33.25
CA SER A 54 -15.68 -5.60 -32.59
C SER A 54 -15.92 -5.08 -31.16
N ALA A 55 -17.02 -4.37 -30.92
CA ALA A 55 -17.37 -3.91 -29.58
C ALA A 55 -17.71 -5.09 -28.65
N ILE A 56 -18.38 -6.12 -29.17
CA ILE A 56 -18.68 -7.34 -28.41
C ILE A 56 -17.40 -8.10 -28.06
N TYR A 57 -16.50 -8.29 -29.03
CA TYR A 57 -15.19 -8.91 -28.81
C TYR A 57 -14.36 -8.17 -27.77
N GLU A 58 -14.26 -6.84 -27.86
CA GLU A 58 -13.55 -6.02 -26.88
C GLU A 58 -14.19 -6.07 -25.48
N GLY A 59 -15.52 -6.19 -25.41
CA GLY A 59 -16.24 -6.42 -24.16
C GLY A 59 -15.81 -7.72 -23.47
N PHE A 60 -15.77 -8.84 -24.20
CA PHE A 60 -15.28 -10.11 -23.65
C PHE A 60 -13.81 -10.05 -23.26
N ARG A 61 -12.98 -9.38 -24.06
CA ARG A 61 -11.56 -9.18 -23.75
C ARG A 61 -11.37 -8.36 -22.46
N ALA A 62 -12.20 -7.33 -22.27
CA ALA A 62 -12.19 -6.52 -21.05
C ALA A 62 -12.65 -7.33 -19.83
N GLN A 63 -13.73 -8.11 -19.96
CA GLN A 63 -14.19 -9.00 -18.90
C GLN A 63 -13.11 -10.02 -18.51
N ARG A 64 -12.38 -10.59 -19.49
CA ARG A 64 -11.26 -11.51 -19.21
C ARG A 64 -10.16 -10.87 -18.38
N ARG A 65 -9.79 -9.62 -18.71
CA ARG A 65 -8.77 -8.87 -17.95
C ARG A 65 -9.21 -8.69 -16.50
N GLU A 66 -10.47 -8.32 -16.29
CA GLU A 66 -11.03 -8.16 -14.95
C GLU A 66 -11.05 -9.48 -14.16
N LEU A 67 -11.50 -10.59 -14.77
CA LEU A 67 -11.46 -11.91 -14.14
C LEU A 67 -10.03 -12.34 -13.78
N THR A 68 -9.06 -12.04 -14.64
CA THR A 68 -7.64 -12.33 -14.38
C THR A 68 -7.11 -11.52 -13.21
N ASN A 69 -7.48 -10.23 -13.11
CA ASN A 69 -7.11 -9.39 -11.97
C ASN A 69 -7.70 -9.95 -10.67
N GLN A 70 -8.99 -10.32 -10.68
CA GLN A 70 -9.66 -10.92 -9.53
C GLN A 70 -9.00 -12.24 -9.11
N LEU A 71 -8.58 -13.06 -10.06
CA LEU A 71 -7.86 -14.30 -9.79
C LEU A 71 -6.52 -14.01 -9.08
N ASN A 72 -5.72 -13.08 -9.63
CA ASN A 72 -4.45 -12.69 -9.02
C ASN A 72 -4.64 -12.15 -7.60
N ASP A 73 -5.66 -11.33 -7.36
CA ASP A 73 -5.97 -10.79 -6.03
C ASP A 73 -6.34 -11.92 -5.05
N LEU A 74 -7.15 -12.89 -5.49
CA LEU A 74 -7.50 -14.06 -4.67
C LEU A 74 -6.29 -14.95 -4.38
N GLU A 75 -5.41 -15.17 -5.36
CA GLU A 75 -4.16 -15.93 -5.18
C GLU A 75 -3.22 -15.24 -4.18
N ASN A 76 -3.11 -13.91 -4.24
CA ASN A 76 -2.34 -13.14 -3.27
C ASN A 76 -2.93 -13.29 -1.85
N ILE A 77 -4.25 -13.11 -1.70
CA ILE A 77 -4.95 -13.30 -0.42
C ILE A 77 -4.74 -14.72 0.12
N ARG A 78 -4.79 -15.73 -0.76
CA ARG A 78 -4.53 -17.13 -0.41
C ARG A 78 -3.11 -17.31 0.12
N GLY A 79 -2.12 -16.73 -0.55
CA GLY A 79 -0.72 -16.73 -0.10
C GLY A 79 -0.57 -16.12 1.30
N ASP A 80 -1.19 -14.97 1.53
CA ASP A 80 -1.16 -14.28 2.83
C ASP A 80 -1.82 -15.10 3.94
N LEU A 81 -2.97 -15.72 3.67
CA LEU A 81 -3.65 -16.60 4.62
C LEU A 81 -2.81 -17.83 4.95
N SER A 82 -2.10 -18.40 3.96
CA SER A 82 -1.20 -19.53 4.16
C SER A 82 -0.04 -19.15 5.08
N ASN A 83 0.57 -17.98 4.85
CA ASN A 83 1.64 -17.47 5.71
C ASN A 83 1.15 -17.21 7.14
N GLN A 84 -0.06 -16.65 7.30
CA GLN A 84 -0.66 -16.45 8.63
C GLN A 84 -0.92 -17.78 9.36
N LEU A 85 -1.41 -18.81 8.65
CA LEU A 85 -1.61 -20.15 9.20
C LEU A 85 -0.32 -20.82 9.65
N GLN A 86 0.79 -20.59 8.93
CA GLN A 86 2.11 -21.12 9.30
C GLN A 86 2.67 -20.44 10.56
N ASN A 87 2.37 -19.15 10.75
CA ASN A 87 2.85 -18.37 11.88
C ASN A 87 2.01 -18.58 13.17
N ILE A 88 0.80 -19.12 13.06
CA ILE A 88 -0.11 -19.36 14.18
C ILE A 88 0.12 -20.76 14.77
N ALA A 89 0.17 -20.84 16.10
CA ALA A 89 0.31 -22.11 16.83
C ALA A 89 -0.84 -23.08 16.52
N ALA A 90 -0.53 -24.38 16.43
CA ALA A 90 -1.47 -25.41 15.97
C ALA A 90 -2.76 -25.57 16.80
N GLY A 91 -2.79 -25.09 18.04
CA GLY A 91 -3.97 -25.13 18.92
C GLY A 91 -4.69 -23.80 19.11
N ALA A 92 -4.29 -22.73 18.40
CA ALA A 92 -4.89 -21.42 18.56
C ALA A 92 -6.31 -21.38 17.96
N PRO A 93 -7.31 -20.82 18.65
CA PRO A 93 -8.70 -20.78 18.17
C PRO A 93 -8.86 -20.00 16.85
N GLU A 94 -8.00 -19.04 16.57
CA GLU A 94 -7.99 -18.24 15.33
C GLU A 94 -7.68 -19.10 14.10
N ARG A 95 -6.93 -20.19 14.26
CA ARG A 95 -6.51 -21.06 13.17
C ARG A 95 -7.69 -21.64 12.41
N THR A 96 -8.70 -22.14 13.12
CA THR A 96 -9.92 -22.71 12.53
C THR A 96 -10.66 -21.68 11.66
N ALA A 97 -10.72 -20.43 12.09
CA ALA A 97 -11.35 -19.36 11.33
C ALA A 97 -10.57 -19.03 10.05
N LEU A 98 -9.24 -19.01 10.11
CA LEU A 98 -8.38 -18.80 8.94
C LEU A 98 -8.47 -19.97 7.96
N GLU A 99 -8.53 -21.22 8.44
CA GLU A 99 -8.72 -22.40 7.60
C GLU A 99 -10.08 -22.36 6.87
N ALA A 100 -11.15 -21.94 7.55
CA ALA A 100 -12.45 -21.73 6.92
C ALA A 100 -12.40 -20.63 5.84
N ARG A 101 -11.69 -19.53 6.11
CA ARG A 101 -11.49 -18.44 5.14
C ARG A 101 -10.66 -18.87 3.93
N MET A 102 -9.63 -19.70 4.15
CA MET A 102 -8.84 -20.29 3.07
C MET A 102 -9.73 -21.11 2.13
N LYS A 103 -10.59 -21.96 2.69
CA LYS A 103 -11.52 -22.78 1.90
C LYS A 103 -12.50 -21.92 1.08
N ASP A 104 -12.98 -20.81 1.64
CA ASP A 104 -13.81 -19.85 0.90
C ASP A 104 -13.05 -19.22 -0.28
N VAL A 105 -11.81 -18.79 -0.06
CA VAL A 105 -10.95 -18.23 -1.12
C VAL A 105 -10.67 -19.27 -2.21
N ASP A 106 -10.34 -20.51 -1.85
CA ASP A 106 -10.14 -21.61 -2.81
C ASP A 106 -11.40 -21.87 -3.65
N SER A 107 -12.58 -21.82 -3.04
CA SER A 107 -13.85 -21.95 -3.77
C SER A 107 -14.08 -20.79 -4.74
N ARG A 108 -13.71 -19.56 -4.38
CA ARG A 108 -13.83 -18.39 -5.26
C ARG A 108 -12.86 -18.47 -6.43
N ILE A 109 -11.61 -18.88 -6.19
CA ILE A 109 -10.61 -19.12 -7.23
C ILE A 109 -11.16 -20.11 -8.27
N SER A 110 -11.66 -21.27 -7.81
CA SER A 110 -12.23 -22.26 -8.71
C SER A 110 -13.44 -21.73 -9.51
N SER A 111 -14.26 -20.86 -8.91
CA SER A 111 -15.39 -20.22 -9.61
C SER A 111 -14.91 -19.23 -10.68
N VAL A 112 -13.91 -18.41 -10.36
CA VAL A 112 -13.30 -17.45 -11.30
C VAL A 112 -12.62 -18.17 -12.46
N ASP A 113 -11.93 -19.28 -12.21
CA ASP A 113 -11.34 -20.12 -13.26
C ASP A 113 -12.40 -20.67 -14.23
N GLN A 114 -13.54 -21.14 -13.71
CA GLN A 114 -14.65 -21.58 -14.55
C GLN A 114 -15.24 -20.44 -15.38
N MET A 115 -15.39 -19.24 -14.78
CA MET A 115 -15.83 -18.05 -15.52
C MET A 115 -14.83 -17.66 -16.61
N LEU A 116 -13.53 -17.76 -16.34
CA LEU A 116 -12.47 -17.48 -17.30
C LEU A 116 -12.52 -18.45 -18.48
N ALA A 117 -12.72 -19.74 -18.22
CA ALA A 117 -12.91 -20.76 -19.26
C ALA A 117 -14.16 -20.50 -20.12
N GLY A 118 -15.27 -20.14 -19.48
CA GLY A 118 -16.51 -19.76 -20.18
C GLY A 118 -16.34 -18.51 -21.04
N ASN A 119 -15.70 -17.47 -20.51
CA ASN A 119 -15.38 -16.24 -21.24
C ASN A 119 -14.42 -16.51 -22.41
N ALA A 120 -13.44 -17.41 -22.26
CA ALA A 120 -12.53 -17.79 -23.33
C ALA A 120 -13.27 -18.41 -24.53
N ALA A 121 -14.26 -19.27 -24.27
CA ALA A 121 -15.10 -19.83 -25.32
C ALA A 121 -15.94 -18.76 -26.04
N GLN A 122 -16.53 -17.82 -25.30
CA GLN A 122 -17.30 -16.69 -25.86
C GLN A 122 -16.42 -15.75 -26.67
N LEU A 123 -15.21 -15.45 -26.18
CA LEU A 123 -14.22 -14.62 -26.86
C LEU A 123 -13.78 -15.27 -28.18
N ALA A 124 -13.55 -16.58 -28.20
CA ALA A 124 -13.20 -17.31 -29.41
C ALA A 124 -14.33 -17.30 -30.45
N GLN A 125 -15.59 -17.46 -30.01
CA GLN A 125 -16.75 -17.35 -30.90
C GLN A 125 -16.91 -15.94 -31.46
N ALA A 126 -16.71 -14.90 -30.64
CA ALA A 126 -16.77 -13.51 -31.08
C ALA A 126 -15.63 -13.17 -32.07
N ALA A 127 -14.43 -13.72 -31.85
CA ALA A 127 -13.28 -13.52 -32.73
C ALA A 127 -13.47 -14.13 -34.13
N ALA A 128 -14.30 -15.16 -34.27
CA ALA A 128 -14.58 -15.81 -35.55
C ALA A 128 -15.44 -14.95 -36.50
N ILE A 129 -16.06 -13.87 -36.00
CA ILE A 129 -16.86 -12.96 -36.82
C ILE A 129 -15.91 -12.05 -37.62
N PRO A 130 -16.00 -12.01 -38.96
CA PRO A 130 -15.17 -11.13 -39.78
C PRO A 130 -15.29 -9.66 -39.34
N GLY A 131 -14.15 -9.00 -39.16
CA GLY A 131 -14.09 -7.61 -38.68
C GLY A 131 -14.27 -7.42 -37.17
N ALA A 132 -14.43 -8.49 -36.37
CA ALA A 132 -14.48 -8.38 -34.92
C ALA A 132 -13.10 -8.10 -34.29
N VAL A 133 -12.04 -8.71 -34.83
CA VAL A 133 -10.67 -8.42 -34.41
C VAL A 133 -10.16 -7.26 -35.25
N VAL A 134 -10.21 -6.05 -34.69
CA VAL A 134 -9.59 -4.87 -35.30
C VAL A 134 -8.20 -4.75 -34.73
N GLU A 135 -7.18 -5.05 -35.55
CA GLU A 135 -5.80 -4.80 -35.16
C GLU A 135 -5.62 -3.28 -35.06
N GLN A 136 -5.37 -2.80 -33.84
CA GLN A 136 -5.15 -1.38 -33.61
C GLN A 136 -3.86 -1.00 -34.33
N PRO A 137 -3.88 -0.06 -35.30
CA PRO A 137 -2.67 0.28 -36.04
C PRO A 137 -1.58 0.74 -35.07
N PRO A 138 -0.30 0.37 -35.31
CA PRO A 138 0.78 0.73 -34.41
C PRO A 138 0.79 2.25 -34.23
N PRO A 139 1.04 2.75 -32.99
CA PRO A 139 1.12 4.17 -32.75
C PRO A 139 2.15 4.78 -33.72
N PRO A 140 1.88 5.98 -34.28
CA PRO A 140 2.82 6.63 -35.16
C PRO A 140 4.17 6.74 -34.44
N ARG A 141 5.25 6.34 -35.12
CA ARG A 141 6.61 6.50 -34.59
C ARG A 141 6.83 8.00 -34.41
N GLN A 142 6.90 8.45 -33.16
CA GLN A 142 7.38 9.81 -32.88
C GLN A 142 8.82 9.89 -33.38
N PRO A 143 9.20 10.91 -34.16
CA PRO A 143 10.59 11.14 -34.52
C PRO A 143 11.42 11.21 -33.25
N GLY A 144 12.49 10.42 -33.18
CA GLY A 144 13.44 10.51 -32.06
C GLY A 144 14.08 11.90 -32.03
N PRO A 145 14.68 12.28 -30.89
CA PRO A 145 15.54 13.46 -30.82
C PRO A 145 16.55 13.50 -31.97
N PRO A 146 16.88 14.70 -32.48
CA PRO A 146 17.92 14.87 -33.48
C PRO A 146 19.24 14.22 -33.06
N GLU A 147 20.06 13.75 -34.02
CA GLU A 147 21.39 13.18 -33.73
C GLU A 147 22.25 14.15 -32.92
N GLU A 148 22.11 15.44 -33.22
CA GLU A 148 22.78 16.54 -32.52
C GLU A 148 22.42 16.59 -31.03
N ALA A 149 21.20 16.21 -30.64
CA ALA A 149 20.79 16.18 -29.24
C ALA A 149 21.52 15.07 -28.47
N TYR A 150 21.76 13.92 -29.09
CA TYR A 150 22.52 12.82 -28.48
C TYR A 150 24.00 13.17 -28.35
N VAL A 151 24.60 13.74 -29.40
CA VAL A 151 26.00 14.17 -29.39
C VAL A 151 26.21 15.27 -28.37
N LEU A 152 25.36 16.30 -28.36
CA LEU A 152 25.46 17.42 -27.42
C LEU A 152 25.20 16.96 -25.98
N GLY A 153 24.24 16.06 -25.77
CA GLY A 153 23.98 15.45 -24.48
C GLY A 153 25.19 14.64 -23.97
N GLY A 154 25.79 13.81 -24.82
CA GLY A 154 26.98 13.04 -24.48
C GLY A 154 28.18 13.94 -24.12
N ILE A 155 28.43 14.98 -24.91
CA ILE A 155 29.48 15.97 -24.62
C ILE A 155 29.20 16.69 -23.29
N PHE A 156 27.95 17.12 -23.05
CA PHE A 156 27.57 17.76 -21.80
C PHE A 156 27.82 16.87 -20.58
N LEU A 157 27.48 15.58 -20.66
CA LEU A 157 27.76 14.62 -19.59
C LEU A 157 29.26 14.51 -19.30
N ILE A 158 30.09 14.46 -20.33
CA ILE A 158 31.55 14.33 -20.18
C ILE A 158 32.19 15.63 -19.69
N VAL A 159 31.76 16.78 -20.20
CA VAL A 159 32.40 18.07 -19.88
C VAL A 159 31.93 18.61 -18.53
N VAL A 160 30.67 18.37 -18.15
CA VAL A 160 30.06 18.94 -16.94
C VAL A 160 29.93 17.91 -15.84
N LEU A 161 29.29 16.77 -16.10
CA LEU A 161 28.96 15.80 -15.04
C LEU A 161 30.18 14.97 -14.61
N PHE A 162 31.08 14.61 -15.52
CA PHE A 162 32.27 13.84 -15.18
C PHE A 162 33.18 14.55 -14.16
N PRO A 163 33.62 15.81 -14.34
CA PRO A 163 34.48 16.47 -13.36
C PRO A 163 33.78 16.69 -12.01
N ILE A 164 32.47 16.98 -12.02
CA ILE A 164 31.65 17.07 -10.80
C ILE A 164 31.65 15.73 -10.06
N SER A 165 31.44 14.62 -10.78
CA SER A 165 31.44 13.27 -10.20
C SER A 165 32.79 12.93 -9.56
N VAL A 166 33.90 13.24 -10.24
CA VAL A 166 35.25 13.06 -9.70
C VAL A 166 35.48 13.92 -8.45
N ALA A 167 35.01 15.18 -8.45
CA ALA A 167 35.13 16.07 -7.29
C ALA A 167 34.35 15.54 -6.07
N PHE A 168 33.12 15.04 -6.28
CA PHE A 168 32.33 14.43 -5.21
C PHE A 168 32.95 13.12 -4.70
N ALA A 169 33.42 12.24 -5.60
CA ALA A 169 34.12 11.03 -5.21
C ALA A 169 35.35 11.35 -4.35
N ARG A 170 36.17 12.33 -4.77
CA ARG A 170 37.34 12.79 -4.01
C ARG A 170 36.96 13.40 -2.65
N ARG A 171 35.84 14.13 -2.58
CA ARG A 171 35.32 14.70 -1.33
C ARG A 171 34.88 13.62 -0.35
N ILE A 172 34.16 12.60 -0.81
CA ILE A 172 33.70 11.48 0.03
C ILE A 172 34.91 10.69 0.55
N TRP A 173 35.86 10.37 -0.33
CA TRP A 173 37.04 9.60 0.08
C TRP A 173 37.89 10.33 1.12
N ARG A 174 38.10 11.65 0.97
CA ARG A 174 38.80 12.47 1.97
C ARG A 174 38.05 12.60 3.30
N ARG A 175 36.71 12.60 3.28
CA ARG A 175 35.89 12.65 4.51
C ARG A 175 35.85 11.31 5.22
N GLY A 176 35.78 10.19 4.51
CA GLY A 176 35.82 8.85 5.08
C GLY A 176 37.13 8.57 5.83
N ALA A 177 38.26 9.01 5.28
CA ALA A 177 39.56 8.89 5.95
C ALA A 177 39.64 9.67 7.28
N ALA A 178 38.98 10.82 7.38
CA ALA A 178 38.97 11.63 8.61
C ALA A 178 38.10 11.04 9.73
N VAL A 179 37.04 10.30 9.38
CA VAL A 179 36.13 9.68 10.37
C VAL A 179 36.74 8.41 10.98
N VAL A 180 37.51 7.64 10.20
CA VAL A 180 38.16 6.41 10.68
C VAL A 180 39.30 6.70 11.67
N THR A 181 39.95 7.86 11.57
CA THR A 181 41.02 8.25 12.50
C THR A 181 40.53 8.75 13.85
N SER A 182 39.25 9.08 14.00
CA SER A 182 38.66 9.49 15.27
C SER A 182 37.93 8.32 15.92
N PHE A 183 38.68 7.33 16.44
CA PHE A 183 38.08 6.41 17.41
C PHE A 183 37.59 7.26 18.60
N PRO A 184 36.29 7.30 18.92
CA PRO A 184 35.78 8.22 19.91
C PRO A 184 36.36 7.85 21.28
N ARG A 185 37.07 8.77 21.94
CA ARG A 185 37.59 8.54 23.31
C ARG A 185 36.49 8.09 24.26
N GLU A 186 35.28 8.61 24.09
CA GLU A 186 34.07 8.19 24.79
C GLU A 186 33.77 6.69 24.64
N LEU A 187 34.01 6.09 23.47
CA LEU A 187 33.83 4.65 23.25
C LEU A 187 34.89 3.84 24.00
N ALA A 188 36.14 4.32 24.00
CA ALA A 188 37.23 3.70 24.76
C ALA A 188 36.94 3.73 26.27
N GLU A 189 36.48 4.86 26.79
CA GLU A 189 36.11 5.02 28.21
C GLU A 189 34.89 4.18 28.60
N ARG A 190 33.95 3.95 27.68
CA ARG A 190 32.82 3.04 27.90
C ARG A 190 33.26 1.59 27.94
N LEU A 191 34.13 1.18 27.02
CA LEU A 191 34.70 -0.17 27.00
C LEU A 191 35.50 -0.45 28.27
N GLN A 192 36.32 0.51 28.71
CA GLN A 192 37.09 0.40 29.95
C GLN A 192 36.19 0.30 31.19
N ARG A 193 35.07 1.02 31.23
CA ARG A 193 34.06 0.88 32.30
C ARG A 193 33.36 -0.48 32.29
N ILE A 194 33.09 -1.02 31.11
CA ILE A 194 32.52 -2.36 30.95
C ILE A 194 33.51 -3.43 31.42
N GLU A 195 34.80 -3.28 31.09
CA GLU A 195 35.88 -4.17 31.55
C GLU A 195 35.99 -4.17 33.08
N GLN A 196 36.02 -3.00 33.71
CA GLN A 196 36.02 -2.88 35.18
C GLN A 196 34.76 -3.47 35.82
N GLY A 197 33.58 -3.30 35.20
CA GLY A 197 32.33 -3.90 35.66
C GLY A 197 32.33 -5.43 35.54
N LEU A 198 32.93 -5.97 34.49
CA LEU A 198 33.13 -7.41 34.29
C LEU A 198 34.08 -7.99 35.34
N GLU A 199 35.19 -7.33 35.65
CA GLU A 199 36.12 -7.73 36.71
C GLU A 199 35.46 -7.76 38.09
N ALA A 200 34.67 -6.73 38.42
CA ALA A 200 33.91 -6.68 39.67
C ALA A 200 32.86 -7.80 39.75
N THR A 201 32.14 -8.05 38.66
CA THR A 201 31.14 -9.13 38.58
C THR A 201 31.81 -10.50 38.77
N ALA A 202 33.00 -10.71 38.19
CA ALA A 202 33.75 -11.95 38.35
C ALA A 202 34.12 -12.20 39.83
N LEU A 203 34.60 -11.16 40.53
CA LEU A 203 34.93 -11.25 41.96
C LEU A 203 33.68 -11.48 42.83
N GLU A 204 32.56 -10.83 42.51
CA GLU A 204 31.30 -11.04 43.22
C GLU A 204 30.79 -12.48 43.05
N VAL A 205 30.88 -13.05 41.85
CA VAL A 205 30.51 -14.44 41.60
C VAL A 205 31.39 -15.42 42.37
N GLU A 206 32.70 -15.17 42.44
CA GLU A 206 33.63 -15.95 43.26
C GLU A 206 33.22 -15.89 44.75
N ARG A 207 32.96 -14.69 45.27
CA ARG A 207 32.56 -14.47 46.66
C ARG A 207 31.18 -15.06 47.00
N ILE A 208 30.22 -15.00 46.09
CA ILE A 208 28.90 -15.65 46.24
C ILE A 208 29.08 -17.17 46.26
N GLY A 209 29.94 -17.71 45.40
CA GLY A 209 30.29 -19.14 45.41
C GLY A 209 30.93 -19.58 46.74
N GLU A 210 31.81 -18.77 47.31
CA GLU A 210 32.39 -19.02 48.63
C GLU A 210 31.39 -18.90 49.77
N GLY A 211 30.52 -17.89 49.74
CA GLY A 211 29.45 -17.71 50.73
C GLY A 211 28.47 -18.88 50.72
N GLN A 212 28.10 -19.37 49.53
CA GLN A 212 27.27 -20.58 49.39
C GLN A 212 27.99 -21.82 49.92
N ARG A 213 29.27 -22.03 49.59
CA ARG A 213 30.07 -23.14 50.14
C ARG A 213 30.19 -23.07 51.66
N PHE A 214 30.36 -21.88 52.21
CA PHE A 214 30.43 -21.67 53.66
C PHE A 214 29.12 -21.99 54.35
N LEU A 215 27.99 -21.52 53.81
CA LEU A 215 26.66 -21.84 54.35
C LEU A 215 26.37 -23.33 54.29
N THR A 216 26.72 -24.02 53.19
CA THR A 216 26.58 -25.47 53.11
C THR A 216 27.43 -26.19 54.17
N ARG A 217 28.70 -25.80 54.35
CA ARG A 217 29.54 -26.35 55.43
C ARG A 217 28.92 -26.07 56.80
N LEU A 218 28.43 -24.86 57.06
CA LEU A 218 27.79 -24.50 58.32
C LEU A 218 26.53 -25.31 58.61
N PHE A 219 25.69 -25.57 57.61
CA PHE A 219 24.50 -26.42 57.78
C PHE A 219 24.86 -27.90 57.99
N THR A 220 25.96 -28.36 57.39
CA THR A 220 26.38 -29.77 57.50
C THR A 220 27.21 -30.03 58.77
N GLU A 221 27.98 -29.05 59.25
CA GLU A 221 28.83 -29.12 60.46
C GLU A 221 28.11 -28.56 61.71
N GLY A 222 27.12 -27.68 61.55
CA GLY A 222 26.39 -26.99 62.62
C GLY A 222 25.47 -27.87 63.47
N GLU A 223 25.06 -29.04 62.97
CA GLU A 223 24.44 -30.07 63.82
C GLU A 223 25.45 -30.73 64.78
N GLY A 224 26.76 -30.66 64.49
CA GLY A 224 27.84 -31.12 65.37
C GLY A 224 28.41 -30.05 66.31
N ALA A 225 28.17 -28.76 66.05
CA ALA A 225 28.80 -27.64 66.77
C ALA A 225 27.99 -27.06 67.95
N ARG A 226 26.83 -27.64 68.31
CA ARG A 226 26.08 -27.26 69.53
C ARG A 226 26.72 -27.72 70.85
N ALA A 227 27.96 -28.23 70.81
CA ALA A 227 28.69 -28.72 71.98
C ALA A 227 29.88 -27.85 72.42
N ILE A 228 30.10 -26.65 71.86
CA ILE A 228 31.20 -25.78 72.30
C ILE A 228 30.69 -24.59 73.12
N GLY A 229 30.78 -24.75 74.44
CA GLY A 229 31.49 -23.78 75.28
C GLY A 229 30.67 -22.66 75.92
N SER A 230 29.95 -22.99 76.99
CA SER A 230 29.71 -22.07 78.11
C SER A 230 31.06 -21.67 78.74
N GLY A 231 31.61 -20.51 78.35
CA GLY A 231 32.86 -19.96 78.91
C GLY A 231 32.65 -18.55 79.46
N ALA A 232 33.01 -18.33 80.71
CA ALA A 232 32.79 -17.11 81.48
C ALA A 232 33.37 -15.84 80.82
N ALA A 233 32.59 -14.76 80.81
CA ALA A 233 33.02 -13.44 80.37
C ALA A 233 34.09 -12.87 81.31
N GLN A 234 35.27 -12.54 80.76
CA GLN A 234 36.28 -11.75 81.49
C GLN A 234 35.88 -10.27 81.51
N PRO A 235 35.90 -9.59 82.67
CA PRO A 235 35.57 -8.18 82.76
C PRO A 235 36.72 -7.30 82.23
N ILE A 236 36.35 -6.29 81.45
CA ILE A 236 37.26 -5.31 80.83
C ILE A 236 37.61 -4.22 81.85
N GLU A 237 38.89 -4.07 82.20
CA GLU A 237 39.39 -3.00 83.06
C GLU A 237 39.43 -1.66 82.29
N ARG A 238 38.62 -0.68 82.70
CA ARG A 238 38.65 0.68 82.13
C ARG A 238 39.76 1.50 82.78
N LYS A 239 40.81 1.79 82.01
CA LYS A 239 41.82 2.79 82.36
C LYS A 239 41.18 4.19 82.42
N SER A 240 41.08 4.75 83.62
CA SER A 240 40.56 6.11 83.89
C SER A 240 41.42 7.16 83.17
N ILE A 241 40.80 7.98 82.33
CA ILE A 241 41.41 9.14 81.68
C ILE A 241 41.28 10.33 82.63
N LYS A 242 42.43 10.86 83.08
CA LYS A 242 42.53 12.04 83.94
C LYS A 242 42.02 13.28 83.18
N ALA A 243 41.03 13.97 83.74
CA ALA A 243 40.45 15.19 83.17
C ALA A 243 41.45 16.36 83.23
N PRO A 244 41.44 17.28 82.24
CA PRO A 244 42.30 18.46 82.27
C PRO A 244 41.78 19.49 83.28
N GLU A 245 42.72 19.95 84.10
CA GLU A 245 42.60 20.99 85.12
C GLU A 245 42.23 22.33 84.46
N ARG A 246 41.09 22.92 84.85
CA ARG A 246 40.77 24.30 84.52
C ARG A 246 41.54 25.20 85.49
N LEU A 247 42.41 26.05 84.96
CA LEU A 247 43.06 27.12 85.70
C LEU A 247 42.15 28.37 85.75
N PRO A 248 42.28 29.19 86.80
CA PRO A 248 41.34 30.27 87.18
C PRO A 248 41.31 31.47 86.23
#